data_AF-T0YF03-F1
#
_entry.id   AF-T0YF03-F1
#
_cell.length_a   1.000
_cell.length_b   1.000
_cell.length_c   1.000
_cell.angle_alpha   90.00
_cell.angle_beta   90.00
_cell.angle_gamma   90.00
#
_symmetry.space_group_name_H-M   'P 1'
#
loop_
_entity.id
_entity.type
_entity.pdbx_description
1 polymer ?
#
loop_
_entity_poly.entity_id
_entity_poly.type
_entity_poly.pdbx_seq_one_letter_code
_entity_poly.pdbx_strand_id
1 'polypeptide(L)'
;MLELSTSTPRHTATTNWLWRQFTLYFGAWLLFGLWQGANASLGHLGDTPPLPLWQPLTWALSSTMTVAVLALAVFRFEARFPLGSGRTGQHLASHGIAALLFTLLHVTAMVGLRKGVYALFGQHYDFGGAVMLIYQFQMDVFNYAVIVGACAYLRTRHERRQHKMDALRLARELSEARLA
;
A
#
# COMPACT_ATOMS: atom_id res chain seq x y z
N MET A 1 -21.10 -47.35 -23.85
CA MET A 1 -20.96 -46.21 -24.79
C MET A 1 -20.76 -44.97 -23.94
N LEU A 2 -19.58 -44.37 -24.04
CA LEU A 2 -19.13 -43.23 -23.22
C LEU A 2 -19.87 -41.95 -23.62
N GLU A 3 -20.30 -41.14 -22.66
CA GLU A 3 -20.46 -39.70 -22.90
C GLU A 3 -19.58 -38.89 -21.95
N LEU A 4 -18.93 -37.93 -22.58
CA LEU A 4 -17.79 -37.17 -22.13
C LEU A 4 -18.19 -36.05 -21.16
N SER A 5 -17.34 -35.89 -20.15
CA SER A 5 -17.13 -34.66 -19.39
C SER A 5 -17.02 -33.43 -20.29
N THR A 6 -17.81 -32.39 -20.03
CA THR A 6 -17.59 -31.03 -20.57
C THR A 6 -17.56 -29.98 -19.45
N SER A 7 -16.33 -29.73 -18.98
CA SER A 7 -15.74 -28.44 -18.56
C SER A 7 -16.62 -27.32 -17.96
N THR A 8 -16.43 -27.07 -16.66
CA THR A 8 -16.79 -25.85 -15.91
C THR A 8 -16.11 -24.57 -16.44
N PRO A 9 -16.80 -23.42 -16.57
CA PRO A 9 -16.17 -22.11 -16.74
C PRO A 9 -15.91 -21.45 -15.36
N ARG A 10 -14.74 -21.69 -14.77
CA ARG A 10 -14.34 -21.08 -13.47
C ARG A 10 -13.46 -19.82 -13.58
N HIS A 11 -13.07 -19.40 -14.78
CA HIS A 11 -12.02 -18.38 -14.98
C HIS A 11 -12.50 -16.92 -15.03
N THR A 12 -13.78 -16.62 -15.23
CA THR A 12 -14.27 -15.23 -15.41
C THR A 12 -14.62 -14.54 -14.09
N ALA A 13 -15.11 -15.29 -13.10
CA ALA A 13 -15.55 -14.73 -11.82
C ALA A 13 -14.39 -14.20 -10.95
N THR A 14 -13.22 -14.84 -11.03
CA THR A 14 -12.02 -14.46 -10.25
C THR A 14 -11.38 -13.18 -10.76
N THR A 15 -11.32 -13.00 -12.09
CA THR A 15 -10.76 -11.81 -12.74
C THR A 15 -11.52 -10.54 -12.36
N ASN A 16 -12.86 -10.56 -12.42
CA ASN A 16 -13.69 -9.40 -12.05
C ASN A 16 -13.55 -9.02 -10.57
N TRP A 17 -13.34 -10.01 -9.70
CA TRP A 17 -13.14 -9.77 -8.28
C TRP A 17 -11.80 -9.07 -8.01
N LEU A 18 -10.71 -9.55 -8.62
CA LEU A 18 -9.38 -8.94 -8.47
C LEU A 18 -9.37 -7.51 -8.99
N TRP A 19 -9.89 -7.26 -10.20
CA TRP A 19 -9.99 -5.92 -10.77
C TRP A 19 -10.77 -4.96 -9.87
N ARG A 20 -11.91 -5.41 -9.33
CA ARG A 20 -12.67 -4.60 -8.37
C ARG A 20 -11.84 -4.22 -7.15
N GLN A 21 -11.07 -5.16 -6.57
CA GLN A 21 -10.22 -4.83 -5.41
C GLN A 21 -9.11 -3.84 -5.77
N PHE A 22 -8.47 -4.02 -6.93
CA PHE A 22 -7.47 -3.06 -7.42
C PHE A 22 -8.07 -1.68 -7.65
N THR A 23 -9.25 -1.60 -8.28
CA THR A 23 -9.97 -0.33 -8.51
C THR A 23 -10.33 0.34 -7.19
N LEU A 24 -10.84 -0.41 -6.21
CA LEU A 24 -11.16 0.14 -4.88
C LEU A 24 -9.91 0.61 -4.15
N TYR A 25 -8.82 -0.15 -4.22
CA TYR A 25 -7.54 0.20 -3.62
C TYR A 25 -6.99 1.51 -4.20
N PHE A 26 -6.75 1.54 -5.50
CA PHE A 26 -6.20 2.74 -6.15
C PHE A 26 -7.19 3.91 -6.11
N GLY A 27 -8.49 3.65 -6.17
CA GLY A 27 -9.53 4.67 -5.99
C GLY A 27 -9.48 5.30 -4.60
N ALA A 28 -9.35 4.49 -3.54
CA ALA A 28 -9.23 5.01 -2.17
C ALA A 28 -7.95 5.84 -1.99
N TRP A 29 -6.82 5.37 -2.50
CA TRP A 29 -5.56 6.13 -2.49
C TRP A 29 -5.67 7.43 -3.29
N LEU A 30 -6.37 7.41 -4.43
CA LEU A 30 -6.56 8.59 -5.27
C LEU A 30 -7.40 9.63 -4.53
N LEU A 31 -8.51 9.22 -3.92
CA LEU A 31 -9.35 10.10 -3.11
C LEU A 31 -8.57 10.68 -1.93
N PHE A 32 -7.76 9.86 -1.25
CA PHE A 32 -6.89 10.34 -0.17
C PHE A 32 -5.86 11.36 -0.67
N GLY A 33 -5.23 11.12 -1.82
CA GLY A 33 -4.28 12.05 -2.42
C GLY A 33 -4.92 13.36 -2.88
N LEU A 34 -6.13 13.30 -3.45
CA LEU A 34 -6.92 14.48 -3.80
C LEU A 34 -7.30 15.29 -2.56
N TRP A 35 -7.72 14.62 -1.49
CA TRP A 35 -8.02 15.26 -0.21
C TRP A 35 -6.77 15.94 0.37
N GLN A 36 -5.62 15.27 0.37
CA GLN A 36 -4.36 15.88 0.82
C GLN A 36 -3.95 17.08 -0.04
N GLY A 37 -4.08 16.98 -1.37
CA GLY A 37 -3.76 18.08 -2.27
C GLY A 37 -4.71 19.28 -2.13
N ALA A 38 -5.99 19.02 -1.85
CA ALA A 38 -6.95 20.07 -1.51
C ALA A 38 -6.55 20.78 -0.20
N ASN A 39 -6.23 20.03 0.86
CA ASN A 39 -5.76 20.61 2.12
C ASN A 39 -4.46 21.40 1.95
N ALA A 40 -3.50 20.88 1.18
CA ALA A 40 -2.27 21.60 0.86
C ALA A 40 -2.57 22.92 0.12
N SER A 41 -3.48 22.89 -0.85
CA SER A 41 -3.90 24.09 -1.57
C SER A 41 -4.52 25.14 -0.64
N LEU A 42 -5.36 24.71 0.31
CA LEU A 42 -5.92 25.58 1.34
C LEU A 42 -4.83 26.22 2.21
N GLY A 43 -3.79 25.45 2.55
CA GLY A 43 -2.64 25.95 3.32
C GLY A 43 -1.84 27.03 2.60
N HIS A 44 -1.86 27.04 1.26
CA HIS A 44 -1.13 27.99 0.41
C HIS A 44 -1.98 29.19 -0.08
N LEU A 45 -3.22 29.34 0.40
CA LEU A 45 -4.11 30.44 -0.03
C LEU A 45 -3.57 31.85 0.31
N GLY A 46 -2.70 31.95 1.31
CA GLY A 46 -2.09 33.22 1.73
C GLY A 46 -0.83 33.61 0.95
N ASP A 47 -0.35 32.75 0.05
CA ASP A 47 0.91 32.99 -0.66
C ASP A 47 0.77 34.18 -1.64
N THR A 48 1.80 35.01 -1.69
CA THR A 48 1.87 36.14 -2.62
C THR A 48 3.15 36.02 -3.47
N PRO A 49 3.05 35.70 -4.78
CA PRO A 49 1.82 35.48 -5.55
C PRO A 49 1.12 34.16 -5.21
N PRO A 50 -0.18 34.01 -5.52
CA PRO A 50 -0.94 32.79 -5.26
C PRO A 50 -0.34 31.58 -5.98
N LEU A 51 -0.22 30.46 -5.25
CA LEU A 51 0.27 29.22 -5.81
C LEU A 51 -0.82 28.53 -6.67
N PRO A 52 -0.55 28.13 -7.92
CA PRO A 52 -1.56 27.51 -8.75
C PRO A 52 -1.92 26.11 -8.24
N LEU A 53 -3.22 25.78 -8.21
CA LEU A 53 -3.76 24.53 -7.62
C LEU A 53 -3.11 23.24 -8.14
N TRP A 54 -2.66 23.24 -9.39
CA TRP A 54 -2.02 22.06 -9.98
C TRP A 54 -0.71 21.71 -9.25
N GLN A 55 -0.01 22.65 -8.63
CA GLN A 55 1.26 22.38 -7.92
C GLN A 55 1.03 21.56 -6.64
N PRO A 56 0.24 22.01 -5.65
CA PRO A 56 -0.06 21.20 -4.47
C PRO A 56 -0.72 19.86 -4.80
N LEU A 57 -1.62 19.83 -5.79
CA LEU A 57 -2.24 18.58 -6.26
C LEU A 57 -1.19 17.62 -6.83
N THR A 58 -0.27 18.10 -7.67
CA THR A 58 0.84 17.30 -8.20
C THR A 58 1.70 16.76 -7.07
N TRP A 59 2.03 17.57 -6.07
CA TRP A 59 2.84 17.15 -4.94
C TRP A 59 2.17 16.05 -4.13
N ALA A 60 0.89 16.25 -3.76
CA ALA A 60 0.13 15.29 -2.98
C ALA A 60 -0.09 13.98 -3.75
N LEU A 61 -0.51 14.05 -5.02
CA LEU A 61 -0.80 12.87 -5.84
C LEU A 61 0.46 12.08 -6.17
N SER A 62 1.55 12.74 -6.59
CA SER A 62 2.81 12.06 -6.91
C SER A 62 3.34 11.25 -5.72
N SER A 63 3.33 11.83 -4.51
CA SER A 63 3.77 11.14 -3.29
C SER A 63 2.80 10.00 -2.94
N THR A 64 1.51 10.30 -2.85
CA THR A 64 0.48 9.36 -2.40
C THR A 64 0.36 8.14 -3.33
N MET A 65 0.39 8.35 -4.65
CA MET A 65 0.33 7.26 -5.62
C MET A 65 1.60 6.41 -5.62
N THR A 66 2.76 7.03 -5.43
CA THR A 66 4.03 6.29 -5.29
C THR A 66 4.00 5.41 -4.05
N VAL A 67 3.54 5.93 -2.91
CA VAL A 67 3.36 5.14 -1.68
C VAL A 67 2.37 4.01 -1.90
N ALA A 68 1.24 4.25 -2.58
CA ALA A 68 0.25 3.19 -2.87
C ALA A 68 0.89 2.02 -3.64
N VAL A 69 1.67 2.30 -4.68
CA VAL A 69 2.36 1.24 -5.43
C VAL A 69 3.39 0.52 -4.56
N LEU A 70 4.21 1.28 -3.81
CA LEU A 70 5.24 0.69 -2.95
C LEU A 70 4.64 -0.12 -1.79
N ALA A 71 3.48 0.26 -1.26
CA ALA A 71 2.80 -0.46 -0.20
C ALA A 71 2.46 -1.91 -0.60
N LEU A 72 2.17 -2.17 -1.89
CA LEU A 72 2.01 -3.54 -2.39
C LEU A 72 3.31 -4.35 -2.28
N ALA A 73 4.47 -3.73 -2.55
CA ALA A 73 5.77 -4.36 -2.36
C ALA A 73 6.07 -4.60 -0.88
N VAL A 74 5.76 -3.63 0.00
CA VAL A 74 5.90 -3.77 1.46
C VAL A 74 5.03 -4.92 1.98
N PHE A 75 3.80 -5.06 1.50
CA PHE A 75 2.92 -6.17 1.87
C PHE A 75 3.55 -7.53 1.54
N ARG A 76 4.14 -7.67 0.33
CA ARG A 76 4.85 -8.90 -0.05
C ARG A 76 6.11 -9.13 0.78
N PHE A 77 6.79 -8.06 1.17
CA PHE A 77 8.00 -8.13 1.98
C PHE A 77 7.69 -8.53 3.43
N GLU A 78 6.68 -7.95 4.08
CA GLU A 78 6.24 -8.35 5.43
C GLU A 78 5.80 -9.80 5.47
N ALA A 79 5.10 -10.29 4.43
CA ALA A 79 4.74 -11.69 4.34
C ALA A 79 5.96 -12.64 4.29
N ARG A 80 7.11 -12.17 3.79
CA ARG A 80 8.36 -12.94 3.76
C ARG A 80 9.17 -12.81 5.05
N PHE A 81 9.13 -11.64 5.70
CA PHE A 81 9.86 -11.32 6.92
C PHE A 81 8.89 -10.87 8.03
N PRO A 82 7.98 -11.74 8.51
CA PRO A 82 6.89 -11.33 9.37
C PRO A 82 7.38 -10.83 10.73
N LEU A 83 6.92 -9.64 11.11
CA LEU A 83 7.13 -9.11 12.46
C LEU A 83 6.27 -9.87 13.48
N GLY A 84 6.82 -10.15 14.66
CA GLY A 84 6.14 -10.96 15.69
C GLY A 84 6.28 -12.47 15.51
N SER A 85 7.13 -12.92 14.58
CA SER A 85 7.61 -14.30 14.56
C SER A 85 8.77 -14.51 15.55
N GLY A 86 9.12 -15.77 15.85
CA GLY A 86 10.22 -16.09 16.77
C GLY A 86 11.60 -15.53 16.40
N ARG A 87 11.76 -14.89 15.23
CA ARG A 87 13.00 -14.26 14.73
C ARG A 87 12.89 -12.73 14.62
N THR A 88 12.09 -12.10 15.48
CA THR A 88 11.74 -10.67 15.38
C THR A 88 12.94 -9.73 15.23
N GLY A 89 14.07 -9.98 15.92
CA GLY A 89 15.27 -9.14 15.80
C GLY A 89 15.90 -9.12 14.40
N GLN A 90 16.01 -10.27 13.74
CA GLN A 90 16.57 -10.36 12.38
C GLN A 90 15.64 -9.75 11.33
N HIS A 91 14.33 -9.92 11.49
CA HIS A 91 13.35 -9.30 10.62
C HIS A 91 13.31 -7.79 10.82
N LEU A 92 13.47 -7.30 12.05
CA LEU A 92 13.55 -5.85 12.32
C LEU A 92 14.72 -5.20 11.58
N ALA A 93 15.90 -5.81 11.59
CA ALA A 93 17.04 -5.33 10.80
C ALA A 93 16.74 -5.31 9.29
N SER A 94 16.06 -6.35 8.79
CA SER A 94 15.63 -6.43 7.38
C SER A 94 14.64 -5.32 7.03
N HIS A 95 13.70 -4.99 7.93
CA HIS A 95 12.78 -3.87 7.77
C HIS A 95 13.48 -2.51 7.83
N GLY A 96 14.57 -2.37 8.60
CA GLY A 96 15.40 -1.16 8.59
C GLY A 96 16.02 -0.90 7.23
N ILE A 97 16.61 -1.93 6.60
CA ILE A 97 17.16 -1.83 5.23
C ILE A 97 16.03 -1.55 4.23
N ALA A 98 14.90 -2.22 4.36
CA ALA A 98 13.76 -2.02 3.47
C ALA A 98 13.16 -0.61 3.59
N ALA A 99 13.15 0.00 4.77
CA ALA A 99 12.70 1.39 4.95
C ALA A 99 13.63 2.40 4.24
N LEU A 100 14.94 2.15 4.25
CA LEU A 100 15.90 2.94 3.47
C LEU A 100 15.64 2.81 1.97
N LEU A 101 15.47 1.59 1.47
CA LEU A 101 15.15 1.34 0.06
C LEU A 101 13.80 1.94 -0.34
N PHE A 102 12.80 1.84 0.54
CA PHE A 102 11.48 2.43 0.35
C PHE A 102 11.59 3.94 0.15
N THR A 103 12.36 4.62 1.01
CA THR A 103 12.59 6.07 0.91
C THR A 103 13.25 6.44 -0.42
N LEU A 104 14.31 5.73 -0.81
CA LEU A 104 15.02 6.00 -2.06
C LEU A 104 14.11 5.83 -3.28
N LEU A 105 13.33 4.74 -3.31
CA LEU A 105 12.38 4.48 -4.38
C LEU A 105 11.26 5.51 -4.41
N HIS A 106 10.73 5.87 -3.23
CA HIS A 106 9.68 6.87 -3.09
C HIS A 106 10.15 8.23 -3.61
N VAL A 107 11.26 8.75 -3.07
CA VAL A 107 11.82 10.04 -3.47
C VAL A 107 12.12 10.06 -4.96
N THR A 108 12.77 9.03 -5.48
CA THR A 108 13.16 8.99 -6.90
C THR A 108 11.94 9.00 -7.82
N ALA A 109 10.95 8.15 -7.56
CA ALA A 109 9.73 8.09 -8.37
C ALA A 109 8.89 9.37 -8.24
N MET A 110 8.69 9.85 -7.00
CA MET A 110 7.94 11.07 -6.72
C MET A 110 8.59 12.30 -7.36
N VAL A 111 9.90 12.50 -7.21
CA VAL A 111 10.63 13.62 -7.84
C VAL A 111 10.59 13.51 -9.36
N GLY A 112 10.75 12.29 -9.91
CA GLY A 112 10.64 12.06 -11.34
C GLY A 112 9.27 12.47 -11.91
N LEU A 113 8.19 12.06 -11.25
CA LEU A 113 6.82 12.45 -11.61
C LEU A 113 6.64 13.97 -11.55
N ARG A 114 7.11 14.62 -10.48
CA ARG A 114 7.00 16.08 -10.32
C ARG A 114 7.78 16.82 -11.40
N LYS A 115 9.02 16.41 -11.68
CA LYS A 115 9.83 16.99 -12.78
C LYS A 115 9.13 16.84 -14.13
N GLY A 116 8.54 15.68 -14.41
CA GLY A 116 7.77 15.44 -15.63
C GLY A 116 6.58 16.40 -15.75
N VAL A 117 5.76 16.52 -14.71
CA VAL A 117 4.61 17.44 -14.72
C VAL A 117 5.04 18.90 -14.84
N TYR A 118 6.04 19.33 -14.07
CA TYR A 118 6.53 20.71 -14.15
C TYR A 118 7.08 21.06 -15.53
N ALA A 119 7.78 20.12 -16.18
CA ALA A 119 8.25 20.31 -17.55
C ALA A 119 7.11 20.52 -18.55
N LEU A 120 5.95 19.86 -18.36
CA LEU A 120 4.76 20.09 -19.20
C LEU A 120 4.20 21.52 -19.07
N PHE A 121 4.45 22.19 -17.95
CA PHE A 121 4.09 23.59 -17.72
C PHE A 121 5.25 24.56 -18.00
N GLY A 122 6.36 24.09 -18.57
CA GLY A 122 7.55 24.91 -18.83
C GLY A 122 8.26 25.40 -17.57
N GLN A 123 8.04 24.72 -16.44
CA GLN A 123 8.61 25.06 -15.13
C GLN A 123 9.66 24.04 -14.69
N HIS A 124 10.50 24.41 -13.73
CA HIS A 124 11.46 23.51 -13.11
C HIS A 124 11.02 23.11 -11.70
N TYR A 125 11.03 21.81 -11.41
CA TYR A 125 10.79 21.31 -10.06
C TYR A 125 12.11 21.10 -9.32
N ASP A 126 12.30 21.86 -8.24
CA ASP A 126 13.39 21.64 -7.27
C ASP A 126 12.87 20.84 -6.06
N PHE A 127 13.61 19.80 -5.70
CA PHE A 127 13.29 18.97 -4.53
C PHE A 127 13.81 19.58 -3.22
N GLY A 128 14.81 20.48 -3.26
CA GLY A 128 15.39 21.08 -2.05
C GLY A 128 16.53 20.26 -1.41
N GLY A 129 17.14 19.35 -2.16
CA GLY A 129 18.40 18.69 -1.80
C GLY A 129 18.37 17.83 -0.53
N ALA A 130 19.47 17.86 0.24
CA ALA A 130 19.70 16.93 1.35
C ALA A 130 18.76 17.16 2.56
N VAL A 131 18.41 18.42 2.85
CA VAL A 131 17.49 18.73 3.97
C VAL A 131 16.11 18.14 3.71
N MET A 132 15.60 18.31 2.48
CA MET A 132 14.34 17.71 2.08
C MET A 132 14.40 16.18 2.00
N LEU A 133 15.56 15.61 1.68
CA LEU A 133 15.76 14.16 1.76
C LEU A 133 15.64 13.63 3.19
N ILE A 134 16.22 14.33 4.18
CA ILE A 134 16.11 13.94 5.60
C ILE A 134 14.66 14.07 6.08
N TYR A 135 14.00 15.17 5.74
CA TYR A 135 12.58 15.38 6.05
C TYR A 135 11.72 14.26 5.45
N GLN A 136 11.93 13.94 4.18
CA GLN A 136 11.19 12.89 3.50
C GLN A 136 11.49 11.50 4.09
N PHE A 137 12.75 11.22 4.44
CA PHE A 137 13.13 9.97 5.09
C PHE A 137 12.37 9.74 6.39
N GLN A 138 12.24 10.75 7.25
CA GLN A 138 11.50 10.63 8.51
C GLN A 138 10.02 10.30 8.26
N MET A 139 9.40 10.99 7.31
CA MET A 139 8.01 10.73 6.91
C MET A 139 7.85 9.34 6.29
N ASP A 140 8.81 8.90 5.49
CA ASP A 140 8.79 7.59 4.84
C ASP A 140 9.00 6.46 5.82
N VAL A 141 9.86 6.61 6.83
CA VAL A 141 10.00 5.64 7.92
C VAL A 141 8.68 5.49 8.67
N PHE A 142 8.01 6.61 8.97
CA PHE A 142 6.69 6.57 9.62
C PHE A 142 5.65 5.87 8.74
N ASN A 143 5.52 6.27 7.48
CA ASN A 143 4.59 5.65 6.52
C ASN A 143 4.86 4.15 6.37
N TYR A 144 6.12 3.77 6.22
CA TYR A 144 6.55 2.37 6.13
C TYR A 144 6.16 1.58 7.38
N ALA A 145 6.42 2.12 8.57
CA ALA A 145 6.06 1.49 9.84
C ALA A 145 4.53 1.31 9.97
N VAL A 146 3.73 2.30 9.56
CA VAL A 146 2.27 2.20 9.53
C VAL A 146 1.80 1.10 8.58
N ILE A 147 2.36 1.03 7.36
CA ILE A 147 2.02 0.00 6.39
C ILE A 147 2.37 -1.40 6.92
N VAL A 148 3.58 -1.59 7.43
CA VAL A 148 4.02 -2.87 8.02
C VAL A 148 3.15 -3.25 9.22
N GLY A 149 2.84 -2.29 10.10
CA GLY A 149 1.94 -2.50 11.23
C GLY A 149 0.54 -2.95 10.79
N ALA A 150 -0.01 -2.33 9.75
CA ALA A 150 -1.28 -2.75 9.15
C ALA A 150 -1.19 -4.16 8.56
N CYS A 151 -0.10 -4.51 7.87
CA CYS A 151 0.13 -5.85 7.33
C CYS A 151 0.15 -6.91 8.45
N ALA A 152 0.96 -6.68 9.48
CA ALA A 152 1.07 -7.57 10.64
C ALA A 152 -0.28 -7.72 11.38
N TYR A 153 -1.03 -6.62 11.53
CA TYR A 153 -2.37 -6.65 12.12
C TYR A 153 -3.35 -7.49 11.28
N LEU A 154 -3.39 -7.29 9.97
CA LEU A 154 -4.27 -8.05 9.07
C LEU A 154 -3.91 -9.54 9.06
N ARG A 155 -2.62 -9.87 9.04
CA ARG A 155 -2.12 -11.24 9.09
C ARG A 155 -2.53 -11.95 10.38
N THR A 156 -2.25 -11.34 11.54
CA THR A 156 -2.64 -11.94 12.84
C THR A 156 -4.15 -12.09 12.98
N ARG A 157 -4.95 -11.17 12.43
CA ARG A 157 -6.41 -11.29 12.40
C ARG A 157 -6.87 -12.44 11.49
N HIS A 158 -6.19 -12.64 10.36
CA HIS A 158 -6.47 -13.73 9.43
C HIS A 158 -6.15 -15.09 10.06
N GLU A 159 -4.98 -15.24 10.66
CA GLU A 159 -4.56 -16.44 11.41
C GLU A 159 -5.59 -16.79 12.50
N ARG A 160 -6.00 -15.81 13.31
CA ARG A 160 -7.03 -16.00 14.36
C ARG A 160 -8.38 -16.45 13.80
N ARG A 161 -8.78 -15.95 12.62
CA ARG A 161 -10.04 -16.35 11.98
C ARG A 161 -9.96 -17.79 11.47
N GLN A 162 -8.83 -18.19 10.90
CA GLN A 162 -8.62 -19.56 10.42
C GLN A 162 -8.67 -20.57 11.57
N HIS A 163 -7.93 -20.32 12.67
CA HIS A 163 -7.94 -21.21 13.84
C HIS A 163 -9.35 -21.40 14.43
N LYS A 164 -10.17 -20.34 14.46
CA LYS A 164 -11.57 -20.44 14.91
C LYS A 164 -12.42 -21.30 13.97
N MET A 165 -12.24 -21.16 12.66
CA MET A 165 -12.98 -21.94 11.67
C MET A 165 -12.61 -23.43 11.74
N ASP A 166 -11.34 -23.74 11.93
CA ASP A 166 -10.87 -25.13 12.03
C ASP A 166 -11.35 -25.79 13.34
N ALA A 167 -11.36 -25.06 14.45
CA ALA A 167 -11.95 -25.54 15.70
C ALA A 167 -13.46 -25.85 15.56
N LEU A 168 -14.21 -25.00 14.86
CA LEU A 168 -15.64 -25.22 14.59
C LEU A 168 -15.88 -26.42 13.67
N ARG A 169 -15.00 -26.64 12.68
CA ARG A 169 -15.05 -27.82 11.79
C ARG A 169 -14.83 -29.11 12.58
N LEU A 170 -13.79 -29.15 13.40
CA LEU A 170 -13.50 -30.31 14.25
C LEU A 170 -14.63 -30.60 15.25
N ALA A 171 -15.19 -29.56 15.88
CA ALA A 171 -16.32 -29.71 16.79
C ALA A 171 -17.56 -30.30 16.08
N ARG A 172 -17.81 -29.87 14.84
CA ARG A 172 -18.88 -30.40 14.01
C ARG A 172 -18.65 -31.86 13.64
N GLU A 173 -17.45 -32.21 13.16
CA GLU A 173 -17.10 -33.60 12.79
C GLU A 173 -17.23 -34.55 13.99
N LEU A 174 -16.78 -34.12 15.18
CA LEU A 174 -16.95 -34.90 16.41
C LEU A 174 -18.43 -35.06 16.81
N SER A 175 -19.25 -34.03 16.58
CA SER A 175 -20.69 -34.12 16.86
C SER A 175 -21.41 -35.07 15.91
N GLU A 176 -21.07 -35.06 14.63
CA GLU A 176 -21.63 -35.95 13.61
C GLU A 176 -21.19 -37.41 13.88
N ALA A 177 -19.92 -37.63 14.25
CA ALA A 177 -19.41 -38.96 14.58
C ALA A 177 -19.98 -39.56 15.88
N ARG A 178 -20.45 -38.73 16.83
CA ARG A 178 -21.13 -39.20 18.05
C ARG A 178 -22.59 -39.60 17.82
N LEU A 179 -23.20 -39.10 16.75
CA LEU A 179 -24.61 -39.33 16.43
C LEU A 179 -24.82 -40.48 15.42
N ALA A 180 -23.74 -40.99 14.83
CA ALA A 180 -23.72 -42.17 13.96
C ALA A 180 -23.43 -43.44 14.77
#